data_AF-A0A8S3QBC2-F1
#
_entry.id   AF-A0A8S3QBC2-F1
#
_cell.length_a   1.000
_cell.length_b   1.000
_cell.length_c   1.000
_cell.angle_alpha   90.00
_cell.angle_beta   90.00
_cell.angle_gamma   90.00
#
_symmetry.space_group_name_H-M   'P 1'
#
loop_
_entity.id
_entity.type
_entity.pdbx_description
1 polymer ?
#
loop_
_entity_poly.entity_id
_entity_poly.type
_entity_poly.pdbx_seq_one_letter_code
_entity_poly.pdbx_strand_id
1 'polypeptide(L)'
;MEELRACISTTITENPQWGQRVPKQFLILEMMFAALVEEGTTIISLEDAELMNTQIGVKPLSTTKLGLFLGVQNICGKMTYIDDPKLRNYIVIDPTCLIDVLKSIVTSVPIIASLRQGRLTKSDLSNIWSSNKFSNFLKHKKIFPAAFGSL
;
A
#
# COMPACT_ATOMS: atom_id res chain seq x y z
N MET A 1 7.26 29.72 7.71
CA MET A 1 6.06 28.92 7.36
C MET A 1 5.36 29.45 6.13
N GLU A 2 5.11 30.76 6.01
CA GLU A 2 4.47 31.34 4.82
C GLU A 2 5.27 31.14 3.52
N GLU A 3 6.61 31.26 3.56
CA GLU A 3 7.45 30.98 2.38
C GLU A 3 7.35 29.53 1.92
N LEU A 4 7.32 28.57 2.85
CA LEU A 4 7.13 27.15 2.54
C LEU A 4 5.75 26.90 1.92
N ARG A 5 4.70 27.52 2.48
CA ARG A 5 3.34 27.42 1.95
C ARG A 5 3.24 27.97 0.53
N ALA A 6 3.85 29.13 0.28
CA ALA A 6 3.89 29.73 -1.05
C ALA A 6 4.63 28.82 -2.03
N CYS A 7 5.80 28.31 -1.65
CA CYS A 7 6.60 27.40 -2.48
C CYS A 7 5.83 26.12 -2.84
N ILE A 8 5.20 25.47 -1.87
CA ILE A 8 4.36 24.28 -2.10
C ILE A 8 3.20 24.61 -3.05
N SER A 9 2.50 25.73 -2.81
CA SER A 9 1.35 26.13 -3.61
C SER A 9 1.75 26.36 -5.07
N THR A 10 2.81 27.16 -5.30
CA THR A 10 3.35 27.42 -6.63
C THR A 10 3.73 26.12 -7.33
N THR A 11 4.51 25.26 -6.66
CA THR A 11 4.96 23.96 -7.22
C THR A 11 3.79 23.08 -7.64
N ILE A 12 2.74 23.00 -6.81
CA ILE A 12 1.55 22.20 -7.12
C ILE A 12 0.80 22.78 -8.32
N THR A 13 0.60 24.10 -8.36
CA THR A 13 -0.16 24.76 -9.43
C THR A 13 0.58 24.81 -10.77
N GLU A 14 1.92 24.75 -10.76
CA GLU A 14 2.76 24.69 -11.96
C GLU A 14 2.87 23.27 -12.55
N ASN A 15 2.39 22.25 -11.83
CA ASN A 15 2.39 20.89 -12.33
C ASN A 15 1.51 20.79 -13.61
N PRO A 16 2.00 20.21 -14.72
CA PRO A 16 1.24 20.08 -15.98
C PRO A 16 -0.09 19.31 -15.86
N GLN A 17 -0.26 18.54 -14.78
CA GLN A 17 -1.47 17.78 -14.48
C GLN A 17 -2.46 18.55 -13.60
N TRP A 18 -2.11 19.74 -13.11
CA TRP A 18 -3.00 20.57 -12.31
C TRP A 18 -4.29 20.90 -13.08
N GLY A 19 -5.44 20.72 -12.42
CA GLY A 19 -6.75 20.95 -13.02
C GLY A 19 -7.19 19.90 -14.05
N GLN A 20 -6.42 18.82 -14.28
CA GLN A 20 -6.87 17.73 -15.13
C GLN A 20 -8.12 17.06 -14.56
N ARG A 21 -9.07 16.75 -15.46
CA ARG A 21 -10.30 16.07 -15.08
C ARG A 21 -10.00 14.59 -14.82
N VAL A 22 -10.34 14.14 -13.62
CA VAL A 22 -10.32 12.72 -13.26
C VAL A 22 -11.74 12.15 -13.26
N PRO A 23 -11.92 10.84 -13.53
CA PRO A 23 -13.23 10.20 -13.39
C PRO A 23 -13.76 10.35 -11.96
N LYS A 24 -15.05 10.70 -11.81
CA LYS A 24 -15.69 10.84 -10.48
C LYS A 24 -15.53 9.58 -9.62
N GLN A 25 -15.55 8.41 -10.26
CA GLN A 25 -15.34 7.12 -9.60
C GLN A 25 -14.00 7.03 -8.86
N PHE A 26 -12.94 7.65 -9.41
CA PHE A 26 -11.61 7.59 -8.81
C PHE A 26 -11.61 8.33 -7.48
N LEU A 27 -12.23 9.51 -7.43
CA LEU A 27 -12.34 10.29 -6.20
C LEU A 27 -13.15 9.55 -5.12
N ILE A 28 -14.28 8.95 -5.50
CA ILE A 28 -15.11 8.20 -4.54
C ILE A 28 -14.35 6.99 -3.97
N LEU A 29 -13.71 6.20 -4.83
CA LEU A 29 -12.90 5.06 -4.39
C LEU A 29 -11.74 5.50 -3.50
N GLU A 30 -11.06 6.59 -3.84
CA GLU A 30 -9.98 7.15 -3.03
C GLU A 30 -10.48 7.56 -1.64
N MET A 31 -11.64 8.21 -1.54
CA MET A 31 -12.25 8.56 -0.26
C MET A 31 -12.64 7.32 0.56
N MET A 32 -13.16 6.26 -0.08
CA MET A 32 -13.51 5.02 0.61
C MET A 32 -12.26 4.29 1.13
N PHE A 33 -11.16 4.27 0.38
CA PHE A 33 -9.90 3.72 0.85
C PHE A 33 -9.30 4.55 1.99
N ALA A 34 -9.39 5.89 1.91
CA ALA A 34 -8.96 6.76 2.99
C ALA A 34 -9.73 6.48 4.30
N ALA A 35 -11.04 6.28 4.23
CA ALA A 35 -11.86 5.91 5.39
C ALA A 35 -11.39 4.58 6.01
N LEU A 36 -11.08 3.57 5.19
CA LEU A 36 -10.52 2.30 5.69
C LEU A 36 -9.17 2.50 6.39
N VAL A 37 -8.31 3.38 5.87
CA VAL A 37 -7.04 3.74 6.52
C VAL A 37 -7.27 4.44 7.85
N GLU A 38 -8.24 5.36 7.93
CA GLU A 38 -8.63 6.02 9.19
C GLU A 38 -9.15 5.01 10.24
N GLU A 39 -9.82 3.95 9.79
CA GLU A 39 -10.26 2.82 10.62
C GLU A 39 -9.12 1.84 10.99
N GLY A 40 -7.89 2.09 10.50
CA GLY A 40 -6.70 1.29 10.80
C GLY A 40 -6.46 0.11 9.85
N THR A 41 -7.20 0.02 8.74
CA THR A 41 -6.97 -0.98 7.69
C THR A 41 -5.82 -0.53 6.79
N THR A 42 -4.82 -1.39 6.63
CA THR A 42 -3.61 -1.06 5.86
C THR A 42 -3.49 -1.83 4.56
N ILE A 43 -4.14 -3.00 4.46
CA ILE A 43 -4.08 -3.90 3.31
C ILE A 43 -5.49 -4.43 3.03
N ILE A 44 -5.88 -4.45 1.76
CA ILE A 44 -7.14 -5.06 1.27
C ILE A 44 -6.84 -6.04 0.14
N SER A 45 -7.81 -6.93 -0.13
CA SER A 45 -7.73 -7.82 -1.29
C SER A 45 -8.19 -7.13 -2.58
N LEU A 46 -7.91 -7.75 -3.74
CA LEU A 46 -8.46 -7.27 -5.00
C LEU A 46 -10.00 -7.44 -5.04
N GLU A 47 -10.50 -8.51 -4.43
CA GLU A 47 -11.94 -8.76 -4.28
C GLU A 47 -12.62 -7.64 -3.45
N ASP A 48 -11.99 -7.20 -2.36
CA ASP A 48 -12.51 -6.07 -1.56
C ASP A 48 -12.57 -4.79 -2.40
N ALA A 49 -11.53 -4.49 -3.19
CA ALA A 49 -11.52 -3.34 -4.08
C ALA A 49 -12.59 -3.43 -5.17
N GLU A 50 -12.84 -4.61 -5.72
CA GLU A 50 -13.92 -4.87 -6.68
C GLU A 50 -15.30 -4.67 -6.04
N LEU A 51 -15.51 -5.19 -4.83
CA LEU A 51 -16.73 -5.01 -4.06
C LEU A 51 -16.99 -3.52 -3.78
N MET A 52 -15.99 -2.79 -3.30
CA MET A 52 -16.09 -1.35 -3.05
C MET A 52 -16.43 -0.58 -4.33
N ASN A 53 -15.84 -0.95 -5.47
CA ASN A 53 -16.16 -0.38 -6.77
C ASN A 53 -17.63 -0.60 -7.19
N THR A 54 -18.29 -1.66 -6.73
CA THR A 54 -19.75 -1.82 -6.95
C THR A 54 -20.61 -0.94 -6.04
N GLN A 55 -20.06 -0.48 -4.91
CA GLN A 55 -20.77 0.26 -3.87
C GLN A 55 -20.71 1.79 -4.04
N ILE A 56 -19.99 2.30 -5.04
CA ILE A 56 -19.73 3.75 -5.24
C ILE A 56 -20.96 4.62 -5.58
N GLY A 57 -22.16 4.04 -5.67
CA GLY A 57 -23.41 4.76 -5.96
C GLY A 57 -23.48 5.37 -7.37
N VAL A 58 -22.52 5.07 -8.24
CA VAL A 58 -22.48 5.44 -9.66
C VAL A 58 -22.05 4.22 -10.48
N LYS A 59 -22.05 4.33 -11.82
CA LYS A 59 -21.60 3.23 -12.68
C LYS A 59 -20.19 2.77 -12.28
N PRO A 60 -20.02 1.49 -11.88
CA PRO A 60 -18.72 0.93 -11.50
C PRO A 60 -17.69 1.00 -12.63
N LEU A 61 -16.42 1.04 -12.26
CA LEU A 61 -15.33 0.84 -13.21
C LEU A 61 -15.36 -0.59 -13.72
N SER A 62 -15.10 -0.78 -15.02
CA SER A 62 -14.74 -2.10 -15.56
C SER A 62 -13.42 -2.57 -14.96
N THR A 63 -13.16 -3.89 -14.92
CA THR A 63 -11.92 -4.49 -14.40
C THR A 63 -10.67 -3.78 -14.91
N THR A 64 -10.56 -3.52 -16.21
CA THR A 64 -9.40 -2.81 -16.80
C THR A 64 -9.23 -1.38 -16.25
N LYS A 65 -10.33 -0.68 -15.99
CA LYS A 65 -10.30 0.70 -15.45
C LYS A 65 -10.05 0.71 -13.95
N LEU A 66 -10.48 -0.32 -13.22
CA LEU A 66 -10.11 -0.51 -11.83
C LEU A 66 -8.61 -0.80 -11.70
N GLY A 67 -8.06 -1.66 -12.55
CA GLY A 67 -6.60 -1.87 -12.64
C GLY A 67 -5.84 -0.58 -12.96
N LEU A 68 -6.33 0.23 -13.90
CA LEU A 68 -5.76 1.55 -14.20
C LEU A 68 -5.81 2.48 -12.98
N PHE A 69 -6.93 2.52 -12.25
CA PHE A 69 -7.06 3.30 -11.02
C PHE A 69 -6.00 2.88 -9.99
N LEU A 70 -5.89 1.59 -9.69
CA LEU A 70 -4.90 1.07 -8.74
C LEU A 70 -3.46 1.39 -9.19
N GLY A 71 -3.17 1.27 -10.48
CA GLY A 71 -1.88 1.63 -11.07
C GLY A 71 -1.54 3.12 -10.93
N VAL A 72 -2.50 4.01 -11.21
CA VAL A 72 -2.32 5.46 -11.03
C VAL A 72 -2.05 5.80 -9.57
N GLN A 73 -2.82 5.25 -8.65
CA GLN A 73 -2.65 5.51 -7.22
C GLN A 73 -1.30 4.98 -6.69
N ASN A 74 -0.82 3.85 -7.23
CA ASN A 74 0.51 3.31 -6.96
C ASN A 74 1.62 4.25 -7.44
N ILE A 75 1.51 4.77 -8.67
CA ILE A 75 2.49 5.73 -9.21
C ILE A 75 2.51 7.04 -8.40
N CYS A 76 1.35 7.47 -7.90
CA CYS A 76 1.25 8.65 -7.02
C CYS A 76 1.77 8.39 -5.59
N GLY A 77 2.17 7.16 -5.25
CA GLY A 77 2.66 6.81 -3.92
C GLY A 77 1.57 6.83 -2.84
N LYS A 78 0.29 6.83 -3.21
CA LYS A 78 -0.85 6.84 -2.28
C LYS A 78 -1.20 5.43 -1.77
N MET A 79 -0.83 4.41 -2.53
CA MET A 79 -0.99 2.99 -2.20
C MET A 79 0.15 2.19 -2.83
N THR A 80 0.25 0.90 -2.53
CA THR A 80 1.09 -0.04 -3.30
C THR A 80 0.22 -1.09 -3.97
N TYR A 81 0.32 -1.17 -5.29
CA TYR A 81 -0.33 -2.19 -6.12
C TYR A 81 0.67 -2.72 -7.14
N ILE A 82 0.85 -4.05 -7.15
CA ILE A 82 1.77 -4.74 -8.04
C ILE A 82 0.96 -5.73 -8.87
N ASP A 83 0.85 -5.48 -10.17
CA ASP A 83 0.15 -6.37 -11.12
C ASP A 83 1.01 -7.62 -11.45
N ASP A 84 1.34 -8.39 -10.42
CA ASP A 84 1.98 -9.69 -10.50
C ASP A 84 0.99 -10.75 -9.98
N PRO A 85 0.87 -11.95 -10.60
CA PRO A 85 -0.02 -13.02 -10.12
C PRO A 85 0.06 -13.33 -8.62
N LYS A 86 1.24 -13.20 -8.02
CA LYS A 86 1.47 -13.51 -6.61
C LYS A 86 1.18 -12.33 -5.68
N LEU A 87 1.12 -11.11 -6.21
CA LEU A 87 1.06 -9.87 -5.41
C LEU A 87 -0.20 -9.05 -5.64
N ARG A 88 -0.89 -9.22 -6.78
CA ARG A 88 -2.07 -8.41 -7.16
C ARG A 88 -3.22 -8.45 -6.16
N ASN A 89 -3.28 -9.49 -5.33
CA ASN A 89 -4.31 -9.65 -4.30
C ASN A 89 -3.96 -8.96 -2.96
N TYR A 90 -2.81 -8.31 -2.85
CA TYR A 90 -2.37 -7.65 -1.62
C TYR A 90 -2.18 -6.16 -1.89
N ILE A 91 -3.28 -5.41 -1.88
CA ILE A 91 -3.27 -3.97 -2.14
C ILE A 91 -2.98 -3.26 -0.82
N VAL A 92 -1.83 -2.59 -0.73
CA VAL A 92 -1.45 -1.83 0.46
C VAL A 92 -2.02 -0.42 0.35
N ILE A 93 -3.12 -0.13 1.05
CA ILE A 93 -3.82 1.16 0.99
C ILE A 93 -3.22 2.22 1.93
N ASP A 94 -2.40 1.80 2.91
CA ASP A 94 -1.52 2.69 3.66
C ASP A 94 -0.05 2.32 3.40
N PRO A 95 0.65 3.04 2.51
CA PRO A 95 2.04 2.72 2.15
C PRO A 95 3.03 2.89 3.31
N THR A 96 2.66 3.61 4.37
CA THR A 96 3.48 3.76 5.58
C THR A 96 3.77 2.40 6.21
N CYS A 97 2.80 1.48 6.17
CA CYS A 97 2.96 0.16 6.75
C CYS A 97 4.08 -0.64 6.06
N LEU A 98 4.18 -0.54 4.73
CA LEU A 98 5.23 -1.19 3.97
C LEU A 98 6.60 -0.57 4.26
N ILE A 99 6.66 0.76 4.38
CA ILE A 99 7.88 1.48 4.76
C ILE A 99 8.38 1.01 6.13
N ASP A 100 7.49 0.85 7.10
CA ASP A 100 7.85 0.41 8.45
C ASP A 100 8.29 -1.05 8.48
N VAL A 101 7.66 -1.92 7.69
CA VAL A 101 8.12 -3.29 7.44
C VAL A 101 9.54 -3.29 6.85
N LEU A 102 9.79 -2.52 5.80
CA LEU A 102 11.11 -2.46 5.17
C LEU A 102 12.18 -1.88 6.11
N LYS A 103 11.85 -0.80 6.83
CA LYS A 103 12.71 -0.20 7.86
C LYS A 103 13.08 -1.20 8.93
N SER A 104 12.13 -1.98 9.42
CA SER A 104 12.36 -2.93 10.50
C SER A 104 13.21 -4.12 10.04
N ILE A 105 13.19 -4.50 8.76
CA ILE A 105 14.17 -5.44 8.19
C ILE A 105 15.58 -4.83 8.24
N VAL A 106 15.77 -3.64 7.65
CA VAL A 106 17.12 -3.04 7.49
C VAL A 106 17.74 -2.54 8.79
N THR A 107 16.92 -2.25 9.81
CA THR A 107 17.36 -1.82 11.15
C THR A 107 17.34 -2.95 12.18
N SER A 108 17.08 -4.19 11.77
CA SER A 108 16.94 -5.34 12.66
C SER A 108 18.29 -5.72 13.30
N VAL A 109 18.41 -5.48 14.62
CA VAL A 109 19.57 -5.89 15.42
C VAL A 109 19.81 -7.41 15.36
N PRO A 110 18.79 -8.29 15.48
CA PRO A 110 18.98 -9.74 15.40
C PRO A 110 19.72 -10.26 14.17
N ILE A 111 19.66 -9.55 13.04
CA ILE A 111 20.24 -10.00 11.76
C ILE A 111 21.33 -9.04 11.25
N ILE A 112 21.80 -8.11 12.09
CA ILE A 112 22.72 -7.05 11.68
C ILE A 112 24.04 -7.59 11.13
N ALA A 113 24.49 -8.75 11.61
CA ALA A 113 25.68 -9.43 11.10
C ALA A 113 25.49 -9.90 9.65
N SER A 114 24.34 -10.51 9.33
CA SER A 114 23.97 -10.92 7.97
C SER A 114 23.81 -9.69 7.06
N LEU A 115 23.11 -8.65 7.54
CA LEU A 115 22.89 -7.42 6.77
C LEU A 115 24.18 -6.67 6.43
N ARG A 116 25.15 -6.62 7.35
CA ARG A 116 26.48 -6.02 7.09
C ARG A 116 27.26 -6.73 5.98
N GLN A 117 26.94 -7.99 5.73
CA GLN A 117 27.50 -8.77 4.61
C GLN A 117 26.66 -8.65 3.34
N GLY A 118 25.62 -7.81 3.33
CA GLY A 118 24.67 -7.71 2.23
C GLY A 118 23.81 -8.96 2.04
N ARG A 119 23.58 -9.74 3.11
CA ARG A 119 22.86 -11.02 3.05
C ARG A 119 21.59 -10.98 3.90
N LEU A 120 20.55 -11.60 3.37
CA LEU A 120 19.28 -11.83 4.06
C LEU A 120 18.85 -13.27 3.79
N THR A 121 18.83 -14.09 4.84
CA THR A 121 18.49 -15.52 4.75
C THR A 121 17.03 -15.76 5.11
N LYS A 122 16.47 -16.93 4.74
CA LYS A 122 15.11 -17.31 5.15
C LYS A 122 14.93 -17.34 6.68
N SER A 123 15.94 -17.77 7.42
CA SER A 123 15.93 -17.74 8.89
C SER A 123 15.91 -16.32 9.44
N ASP A 124 16.63 -15.38 8.81
CA ASP A 124 16.61 -13.97 9.18
C ASP A 124 15.19 -13.39 9.03
N LEU A 125 14.51 -13.73 7.93
CA LEU A 125 13.10 -13.38 7.71
C LEU A 125 12.22 -13.98 8.83
N SER A 126 12.30 -15.28 9.09
CA SER A 126 11.50 -15.90 10.15
C SER A 126 11.66 -15.21 11.52
N ASN A 127 12.89 -14.82 11.87
CA ASN A 127 13.19 -14.09 13.11
C ASN A 127 12.58 -12.68 13.13
N ILE A 128 12.65 -11.96 12.01
CA ILE A 128 12.06 -10.63 11.86
C ILE A 128 10.54 -10.69 12.00
N TRP A 129 9.86 -11.59 11.27
CA TRP A 129 8.41 -11.73 11.28
C TRP A 129 7.85 -12.19 12.63
N SER A 130 8.65 -12.93 13.40
CA SER A 130 8.28 -13.39 14.75
C SER A 130 8.44 -12.31 15.82
N SER A 131 9.04 -11.16 15.48
CA SER A 131 9.25 -10.08 16.44
C SER A 131 7.96 -9.30 16.74
N ASN A 132 7.84 -8.77 17.96
CA ASN A 132 6.70 -7.93 18.38
C ASN A 132 6.52 -6.65 17.54
N LYS A 133 7.55 -6.23 16.80
CA LYS A 133 7.45 -5.10 15.87
C LYS A 133 6.62 -5.46 14.63
N PHE A 134 6.61 -6.73 14.23
CA PHE A 134 5.92 -7.23 13.05
C PHE A 134 4.51 -7.77 13.33
N SER A 135 4.23 -8.17 14.56
CA SER A 135 2.94 -8.77 14.94
C SER A 135 1.75 -7.84 14.70
N ASN A 136 1.95 -6.52 14.76
CA ASN A 136 0.91 -5.52 14.46
C ASN A 136 0.54 -5.47 12.96
N PHE A 137 1.51 -5.66 12.05
CA PHE A 137 1.25 -5.71 10.61
C PHE A 137 0.56 -7.02 10.18
N LEU A 138 0.73 -8.08 10.96
CA LEU A 138 0.13 -9.40 10.72
C LEU A 138 -1.26 -9.57 11.36
N LYS A 139 -1.86 -8.53 11.95
CA LYS A 139 -3.22 -8.60 12.53
C LYS A 139 -4.31 -8.95 11.51
N HIS A 140 -4.03 -8.85 10.22
CA HIS A 140 -4.90 -9.30 9.13
C HIS A 140 -4.53 -10.69 8.60
N LYS A 141 -4.20 -11.64 9.50
CA LYS A 141 -3.90 -13.07 9.21
C LYS A 141 -4.92 -13.80 8.32
N LYS A 142 -6.10 -13.22 8.03
CA LYS A 142 -7.08 -13.77 7.09
C LYS A 142 -6.70 -13.58 5.61
N ILE A 143 -5.82 -12.62 5.29
CA ILE A 143 -5.51 -12.26 3.88
C ILE A 143 -4.28 -13.03 3.37
N PHE A 144 -3.35 -13.41 4.25
CA PHE A 144 -2.23 -14.29 3.91
C PHE A 144 -2.60 -15.73 4.25
N PRO A 145 -3.10 -16.55 3.30
CA PRO A 145 -3.16 -17.99 3.55
C PRO A 145 -1.75 -18.45 3.92
N ALA A 146 -1.67 -19.43 4.81
CA ALA A 146 -0.43 -19.95 5.39
C ALA A 146 0.53 -20.50 4.32
N ALA A 147 1.20 -19.62 3.58
CA ALA A 147 2.21 -19.97 2.59
C ALA A 147 3.60 -20.16 3.22
N PHE A 148 3.70 -20.05 4.55
CA PHE A 148 4.90 -20.36 5.32
C PHE A 148 4.71 -21.57 6.27
N GLY A 149 3.65 -22.35 6.07
CA GLY A 149 3.53 -23.68 6.66
C GLY A 149 4.21 -24.71 5.76
N SER A 150 5.29 -25.31 6.26
CA SER A 150 6.08 -26.41 5.68
C SER A 150 6.68 -26.18 4.30
N LEU A 151 7.89 -25.60 4.24
CA LEU A 151 8.97 -25.91 3.29
C LEU A 151 10.33 -25.45 3.83
#